data_AF-A0A1F4XJG2-F1
#
_entry.id   AF-A0A1F4XJG2-F1
#
_cell.length_a   1.000
_cell.length_b   1.000
_cell.length_c   1.000
_cell.angle_alpha   90.00
_cell.angle_beta   90.00
_cell.angle_gamma   90.00
#
_symmetry.space_group_name_H-M   'P 1'
#
loop_
_entity.id
_entity.type
_entity.pdbx_description
1 polymer ?
#
loop_
_entity_poly.entity_id
_entity_poly.type
_entity_poly.pdbx_seq_one_letter_code
_entity_poly.pdbx_strand_id
1 'polypeptide(L)'
;MIKEKNKDPEQSSGQRLNLRDVAQLIKRSTKSVRNYIKADKLKAAKVDSVNGPEYSFEIHDVVTFAKSFLSLDLVIGDTVSKASKYQVVSDGEENPLEDHVSASANKETLASDQALSVPFHGRKLDLSQFAQILLTLENDKVKLVEEFGEYKARLAYKVGQLESQVKHLETETHEKEKLKKKVSDLERNYRVRDMDARQLLSMKEFYEKKPWWKFWQKFDIEDSERLVGGSN
;
A
#
# COMPACT_ATOMS: atom_id res chain seq x y z
N MET A 1 11.33 -28.19 52.37
CA MET A 1 12.68 -28.71 52.04
C MET A 1 12.55 -29.66 50.87
N ILE A 2 13.47 -29.53 49.90
CA ILE A 2 13.74 -30.35 48.71
C ILE A 2 12.63 -30.29 47.63
N LYS A 3 12.70 -29.40 46.62
CA LYS A 3 13.52 -29.34 45.39
C LYS A 3 13.25 -30.46 44.37
N GLU A 4 13.27 -30.02 43.10
CA GLU A 4 13.27 -30.75 41.82
C GLU A 4 11.87 -31.08 41.25
N LYS A 5 11.56 -30.80 39.98
CA LYS A 5 12.42 -30.79 38.79
C LYS A 5 12.13 -29.62 37.85
N ASN A 6 13.22 -28.98 37.44
CA ASN A 6 13.33 -28.24 36.19
C ASN A 6 12.78 -29.09 35.05
N LYS A 7 11.86 -28.51 34.27
CA LYS A 7 11.59 -28.95 32.92
C LYS A 7 11.93 -27.77 32.03
N ASP A 8 13.21 -27.67 31.68
CA ASP A 8 13.67 -26.85 30.58
C ASP A 8 12.90 -27.28 29.32
N PRO A 9 12.13 -26.39 28.67
CA PRO A 9 11.70 -26.68 27.32
C PRO A 9 12.92 -26.47 26.42
N GLU A 10 13.35 -27.59 25.86
CA GLU A 10 14.26 -27.76 24.75
C GLU A 10 14.43 -26.48 23.91
N GLN A 11 15.69 -26.04 23.82
CA GLN A 11 16.18 -25.10 22.85
C GLN A 11 15.77 -25.54 21.44
N SER A 12 14.66 -25.00 20.94
CA SER A 12 14.59 -24.78 19.50
C SER A 12 15.64 -23.73 19.20
N SER A 13 16.65 -24.11 18.42
CA SER A 13 17.59 -23.21 17.78
C SER A 13 16.87 -22.37 16.70
N GLY A 14 15.75 -21.76 17.09
CA GLY A 14 15.01 -20.82 16.28
C GLY A 14 15.76 -19.51 16.35
N GLN A 15 16.34 -19.12 15.21
CA GLN A 15 16.94 -17.82 15.04
C GLN A 15 15.93 -16.75 15.47
N ARG A 16 16.22 -16.05 16.59
CA ARG A 16 15.35 -15.01 17.14
C ARG A 16 15.71 -13.66 16.52
N LEU A 17 14.71 -12.89 16.15
CA LEU A 17 14.88 -11.55 15.58
C LEU A 17 14.68 -10.50 16.66
N ASN A 18 15.45 -9.41 16.60
CA ASN A 18 15.24 -8.25 17.46
C ASN A 18 14.24 -7.27 16.82
N LEU A 19 13.72 -6.33 17.62
CA LEU A 19 12.77 -5.31 17.17
C LEU A 19 13.22 -4.54 15.91
N ARG A 20 14.52 -4.26 15.79
CA ARG A 20 15.09 -3.56 14.63
C ARG A 20 15.08 -4.45 13.38
N ASP A 21 15.43 -5.72 13.52
CA ASP A 21 15.49 -6.66 12.41
C ASP A 21 14.09 -6.93 11.86
N VAL A 22 13.11 -7.10 12.75
CA VAL A 22 11.70 -7.22 12.36
C VAL A 22 11.24 -5.98 11.60
N ALA A 23 11.51 -4.78 12.12
CA ALA A 23 11.13 -3.53 11.49
C ALA A 23 11.70 -3.41 10.05
N GLN A 24 12.96 -3.78 9.86
CA GLN A 24 13.59 -3.81 8.54
C GLN A 24 12.94 -4.87 7.64
N LEU A 25 12.71 -6.08 8.17
CA LEU A 25 12.16 -7.21 7.42
C LEU A 25 10.75 -6.91 6.88
N ILE A 26 9.87 -6.32 7.68
CA ILE A 26 8.51 -5.96 7.26
C ILE A 26 8.42 -4.56 6.62
N LYS A 27 9.54 -3.87 6.41
CA LYS A 27 9.62 -2.51 5.87
C LYS A 27 8.71 -1.52 6.61
N ARG A 28 8.76 -1.54 7.95
CA ARG A 28 8.00 -0.63 8.84
C ARG A 28 8.92 0.01 9.89
N SER A 29 8.45 1.08 10.53
CA SER A 29 9.20 1.70 11.62
C SER A 29 9.10 0.88 12.91
N THR A 30 10.13 0.94 13.78
CA THR A 30 10.13 0.27 15.10
C THR A 30 8.98 0.74 16.01
N LYS A 31 8.46 1.96 15.79
CA LYS A 31 7.24 2.48 16.43
C LYS A 31 6.00 1.71 15.98
N SER A 32 5.89 1.41 14.69
CA SER A 32 4.78 0.60 14.15
C SER A 32 4.82 -0.83 14.66
N VAL A 33 6.03 -1.43 14.72
CA VAL A 33 6.20 -2.78 15.30
C VAL A 33 5.73 -2.83 16.75
N ARG A 34 6.11 -1.85 17.57
CA ARG A 34 5.63 -1.75 18.96
C ARG A 34 4.11 -1.57 19.05
N ASN A 35 3.49 -0.85 18.12
CA ASN A 35 2.04 -0.73 18.08
C ASN A 35 1.37 -2.07 17.72
N TYR A 36 1.97 -2.89 16.86
CA TYR A 36 1.44 -4.22 16.54
C TYR A 36 1.53 -5.18 17.73
N ILE A 37 2.57 -5.06 18.56
CA ILE A 37 2.67 -5.79 19.83
C ILE A 37 1.58 -5.33 20.80
N LYS A 38 1.40 -4.01 20.97
CA LYS A 38 0.35 -3.44 21.85
C LYS A 38 -1.07 -3.81 21.41
N ALA A 39 -1.29 -3.97 20.11
CA ALA A 39 -2.56 -4.37 19.53
C ALA A 39 -2.75 -5.90 19.48
N ASP A 40 -1.85 -6.67 20.11
CA ASP A 40 -1.84 -8.14 20.14
C ASP A 40 -1.87 -8.81 18.76
N LYS A 41 -1.33 -8.12 17.74
CA LYS A 41 -1.25 -8.61 16.36
C LYS A 41 0.06 -9.32 16.07
N LEU A 42 1.11 -8.97 16.80
CA LEU A 42 2.44 -9.57 16.67
C LEU A 42 2.92 -10.03 18.04
N LYS A 43 3.15 -11.34 18.16
CA LYS A 43 3.67 -11.95 19.39
C LYS A 43 5.15 -11.64 19.54
N ALA A 44 5.53 -11.25 20.75
CA ALA A 44 6.91 -10.95 21.10
C ALA A 44 7.20 -11.43 22.52
N ALA A 45 8.36 -12.06 22.72
CA ALA A 45 8.85 -12.36 24.06
C ALA A 45 9.62 -11.13 24.58
N LYS A 46 9.16 -10.60 25.71
CA LYS A 46 9.84 -9.50 26.41
C LYS A 46 11.08 -10.07 27.10
N VAL A 47 12.24 -9.51 26.75
CA VAL A 47 13.52 -9.85 27.35
C VAL A 47 13.99 -8.65 28.14
N ASP A 48 14.25 -8.85 29.42
CA ASP A 48 14.84 -7.80 30.26
C ASP A 48 16.33 -7.73 29.94
N SER A 49 16.73 -6.66 29.24
CA SER A 49 18.12 -6.38 28.85
C SER A 49 18.68 -5.23 29.70
N VAL A 50 19.99 -5.20 29.87
CA VAL A 50 20.72 -4.16 30.63
C VAL A 50 20.49 -2.77 30.03
N ASN A 51 20.15 -2.70 28.74
CA ASN A 51 19.86 -1.47 28.00
C ASN A 51 18.36 -1.11 27.93
N GLY A 52 17.51 -1.78 28.72
CA GLY A 52 16.06 -1.58 28.77
C GLY A 52 15.27 -2.78 28.20
N PRO A 53 13.93 -2.67 28.12
CA PRO A 53 13.09 -3.78 27.66
C PRO A 53 13.31 -4.02 26.17
N GLU A 54 13.89 -5.17 25.85
CA GLU A 54 14.07 -5.65 24.48
C GLU A 54 12.95 -6.63 24.10
N TYR A 55 12.60 -6.65 22.82
CA TYR A 55 11.60 -7.57 22.29
C TYR A 55 12.31 -8.55 21.37
N SER A 56 12.12 -9.84 21.65
CA SER A 56 12.58 -10.93 20.79
C SER A 56 11.38 -11.57 20.10
N PHE A 57 11.57 -11.91 18.82
CA PHE A 57 10.51 -12.44 17.95
C PHE A 57 10.94 -13.76 17.34
N GLU A 58 9.99 -14.69 17.25
CA GLU A 58 10.17 -15.90 16.46
C GLU A 58 9.95 -15.60 14.98
N ILE A 59 10.83 -16.08 14.11
CA ILE A 59 10.74 -15.84 12.66
C ILE A 59 9.40 -16.34 12.12
N HIS A 60 8.93 -17.50 12.58
CA HIS A 60 7.66 -18.07 12.16
C HIS A 60 6.48 -17.11 12.40
N ASP A 61 6.43 -16.48 13.57
CA ASP A 61 5.37 -15.54 13.94
C ASP A 61 5.43 -14.27 13.09
N VAL A 62 6.64 -13.77 12.82
CA VAL A 62 6.86 -12.59 11.97
C VAL A 62 6.43 -12.85 10.52
N VAL A 63 6.77 -14.01 9.96
CA VAL A 63 6.37 -14.41 8.60
C VAL A 63 4.86 -14.59 8.51
N THR A 64 4.27 -15.28 9.49
CA THR A 64 2.82 -15.48 9.55
C THR A 64 2.07 -14.16 9.65
N PHE A 65 2.55 -13.25 10.50
CA PHE A 65 2.02 -11.89 10.61
C PHE A 65 2.16 -11.10 9.29
N ALA A 66 3.34 -11.13 8.67
CA ALA A 66 3.58 -10.40 7.44
C ALA A 66 2.66 -10.87 6.31
N LYS A 67 2.45 -12.18 6.19
CA LYS A 67 1.58 -12.77 5.17
C LYS A 67 0.09 -12.49 5.43
N SER A 68 -0.36 -12.66 6.67
CA SER A 68 -1.79 -12.54 7.02
C SER A 68 -2.25 -11.09 7.20
N PHE A 69 -1.42 -10.23 7.79
CA PHE A 69 -1.82 -8.90 8.21
C PHE A 69 -1.30 -7.80 7.29
N LEU A 70 -0.14 -8.00 6.65
CA LEU A 70 0.47 -7.03 5.75
C LEU A 70 0.41 -7.46 4.28
N SER A 71 -0.10 -8.66 3.98
CA SER A 71 -0.10 -9.26 2.63
C SER A 71 1.30 -9.25 1.99
N LEU A 72 2.34 -9.43 2.80
CA LEU A 72 3.74 -9.48 2.37
C LEU A 72 4.21 -10.93 2.33
N ASP A 73 4.76 -11.36 1.18
CA ASP A 73 5.42 -12.65 1.05
C ASP A 73 6.92 -12.48 1.34
N LEU A 74 7.33 -12.88 2.55
CA LEU A 74 8.71 -12.74 3.00
C LEU A 74 9.50 -13.99 2.61
N VAL A 75 10.33 -13.89 1.57
CA VAL A 75 11.31 -14.93 1.21
C VAL A 75 12.55 -14.74 2.08
N ILE A 76 12.77 -15.65 3.03
CA ILE A 76 13.94 -15.66 3.92
C ILE A 76 15.13 -16.20 3.12
N GLY A 77 15.76 -15.33 2.31
CA GLY A 77 16.95 -15.67 1.52
C GLY A 77 18.08 -14.64 1.64
N ASP A 78 17.75 -13.35 1.64
CA ASP A 78 18.77 -12.33 1.34
C ASP A 78 19.11 -11.35 2.48
N THR A 79 18.34 -11.31 3.57
CA THR A 79 18.48 -10.25 4.60
C THR A 79 19.19 -10.68 5.88
N VAL A 80 19.31 -11.98 6.17
CA VAL A 80 19.94 -12.46 7.41
C VAL A 80 21.48 -12.38 7.35
N SER A 81 22.08 -12.53 6.17
CA SER A 81 23.54 -12.60 6.02
C SER A 81 24.28 -11.28 6.25
N LYS A 82 23.57 -10.14 6.36
CA LYS A 82 24.18 -8.82 6.59
C LYS A 82 24.20 -8.36 8.05
N ALA A 83 23.52 -9.06 8.96
CA ALA A 83 23.43 -8.64 10.36
C ALA A 83 24.65 -9.01 11.23
N SER A 84 25.62 -9.77 10.72
CA SER A 84 26.78 -10.26 11.48
C SER A 84 28.02 -9.34 11.43
N LYS A 85 27.98 -8.16 10.78
CA LYS A 85 29.20 -7.38 10.47
C LYS A 85 29.32 -5.99 11.11
N TYR A 86 28.56 -5.70 12.17
CA TYR A 86 28.79 -4.50 12.95
C TYR A 86 28.80 -4.83 14.44
N GLN A 87 29.97 -5.24 14.92
CA GLN A 87 30.32 -5.23 16.32
C GLN A 87 31.56 -4.35 16.52
N VAL A 88 31.40 -3.39 17.43
CA VAL A 88 32.40 -2.72 18.28
C VAL A 88 33.40 -1.77 17.62
N VAL A 89 33.15 -0.47 17.77
CA VAL A 89 34.18 0.48 18.22
C VAL A 89 33.52 1.40 19.24
N SER A 90 33.93 1.32 20.51
CA SER A 90 33.67 2.34 21.53
C SER A 90 34.99 2.92 22.00
N ASP A 91 35.07 4.25 21.92
CA ASP A 91 35.66 5.23 22.84
C ASP A 91 37.03 5.00 23.50
N GLY A 92 37.85 6.06 23.47
CA GLY A 92 38.82 6.36 24.54
C GLY A 92 40.14 6.98 24.06
N GLU A 93 40.34 8.24 24.44
CA GLU A 93 41.52 9.10 24.24
C GLU A 93 42.86 8.49 24.70
N GLU A 94 43.95 8.81 23.99
CA GLU A 94 45.18 9.44 24.53
C GLU A 94 46.21 9.66 23.40
N ASN A 95 46.58 10.92 23.15
CA ASN A 95 47.82 11.36 22.49
C ASN A 95 48.91 11.48 23.59
N PRO A 96 50.25 11.54 23.33
CA PRO A 96 50.87 12.12 22.12
C PRO A 96 52.24 11.55 21.66
N LEU A 97 52.74 12.12 20.55
CA LEU A 97 54.16 12.48 20.25
C LEU A 97 55.22 11.37 20.05
N GLU A 98 55.76 11.34 18.81
CA GLU A 98 57.18 11.38 18.40
C GLU A 98 57.54 10.39 17.28
N ASP A 99 57.55 10.89 16.05
CA ASP A 99 58.27 10.29 14.91
C ASP A 99 59.69 10.88 14.86
N HIS A 100 60.70 10.05 15.17
CA HIS A 100 62.11 10.30 14.87
C HIS A 100 62.60 9.29 13.82
N VAL A 101 62.69 9.77 12.57
CA VAL A 101 63.86 9.72 11.67
C VAL A 101 64.67 8.40 11.56
N SER A 102 64.57 7.82 10.35
CA SER A 102 65.65 7.26 9.50
C SER A 102 66.22 5.84 9.68
N ALA A 103 66.09 5.11 8.56
CA ALA A 103 67.15 4.44 7.79
C ALA A 103 67.67 3.06 8.25
N SER A 104 67.45 2.07 7.37
CA SER A 104 68.51 1.54 6.48
C SER A 104 68.55 0.01 6.40
N ALA A 105 68.85 -0.45 5.19
CA ALA A 105 69.58 -1.65 4.84
C ALA A 105 68.83 -3.00 4.78
N ASN A 106 68.46 -3.32 3.54
CA ASN A 106 68.89 -4.52 2.81
C ASN A 106 68.81 -5.88 3.52
N LYS A 107 67.85 -6.70 3.07
CA LYS A 107 68.16 -8.09 2.74
C LYS A 107 67.23 -8.60 1.65
N GLU A 108 67.78 -8.68 0.44
CA GLU A 108 67.29 -9.60 -0.58
C GLU A 108 67.19 -10.98 0.05
N THR A 109 65.97 -11.50 0.11
CA THR A 109 65.74 -12.93 0.22
C THR A 109 64.78 -13.27 -0.88
N LEU A 110 65.30 -13.95 -1.90
CA LEU A 110 64.52 -14.69 -2.87
C LEU A 110 63.47 -15.53 -2.12
N ALA A 111 62.22 -15.07 -2.15
CA ALA A 111 61.08 -15.93 -1.96
C ALA A 111 60.44 -16.07 -3.34
N SER A 112 60.47 -17.29 -3.87
CA SER A 112 59.81 -17.73 -5.10
C SER A 112 58.49 -17.02 -5.34
N ASP A 113 58.15 -16.84 -6.62
CA ASP A 113 56.80 -16.62 -7.16
C ASP A 113 55.72 -17.48 -6.47
N GLN A 114 55.33 -17.11 -5.25
CA GLN A 114 54.05 -17.46 -4.69
C GLN A 114 53.07 -16.60 -5.48
N ALA A 115 52.56 -17.16 -6.58
CA ALA A 115 51.33 -16.68 -7.20
C ALA A 115 50.33 -16.49 -6.05
N LEU A 116 50.14 -15.23 -5.63
CA LEU A 116 49.28 -14.88 -4.51
C LEU A 116 47.88 -15.34 -4.89
N SER A 117 47.49 -16.51 -4.37
CA SER A 117 46.23 -17.11 -4.76
C SER A 117 45.12 -16.52 -3.90
N VAL A 118 44.15 -15.84 -4.51
CA VAL A 118 43.01 -15.28 -3.80
C VAL A 118 41.93 -16.37 -3.70
N PRO A 119 41.45 -16.72 -2.48
CA PRO A 119 40.35 -17.65 -2.34
C PRO A 119 39.04 -16.99 -2.80
N PHE A 120 38.36 -17.58 -3.78
CA PHE A 120 37.08 -17.12 -4.31
C PHE A 120 36.16 -18.33 -4.59
N HIS A 121 34.98 -18.37 -3.96
CA HIS A 121 34.00 -19.47 -4.06
C HIS A 121 34.61 -20.88 -3.96
N GLY A 122 35.50 -21.10 -2.98
CA GLY A 122 36.12 -22.40 -2.74
C GLY A 122 37.22 -22.79 -3.76
N ARG A 123 37.59 -21.91 -4.68
CA ARG A 123 38.72 -22.07 -5.61
C ARG A 123 39.82 -21.07 -5.29
N LYS A 124 41.08 -21.47 -5.52
CA LYS A 124 42.24 -20.58 -5.47
C LYS A 124 42.45 -20.01 -6.87
N LEU A 125 42.22 -18.71 -7.03
CA LEU A 125 42.46 -18.01 -8.28
C LEU A 125 43.82 -17.32 -8.22
N ASP A 126 44.53 -17.26 -9.34
CA ASP A 126 45.67 -16.36 -9.46
C ASP A 126 45.19 -14.88 -9.50
N LEU A 127 46.10 -13.94 -9.26
CA LEU A 127 45.78 -12.50 -9.24
C LEU A 127 45.17 -12.01 -10.56
N SER A 128 45.59 -12.57 -11.69
CA SER A 128 45.13 -12.17 -13.02
C SER A 128 43.70 -12.60 -13.27
N GLN A 129 43.36 -13.86 -12.96
CA GLN A 129 42.01 -14.41 -13.00
C GLN A 129 41.08 -13.67 -12.06
N PHE A 130 41.54 -13.35 -10.86
CA PHE A 130 40.76 -12.57 -9.91
C PHE A 130 40.48 -11.15 -10.42
N ALA A 131 41.48 -10.47 -10.98
CA ALA A 131 41.31 -9.15 -11.58
C ALA A 131 40.34 -9.17 -12.78
N GLN A 132 40.41 -10.21 -13.62
CA GLN A 132 39.50 -10.41 -14.75
C GLN A 132 38.04 -10.57 -14.31
N ILE A 133 37.81 -11.33 -13.22
CA ILE A 133 36.48 -11.52 -12.63
C ILE A 133 35.96 -10.19 -12.07
N LEU A 134 36.79 -9.44 -11.34
CA LEU A 134 36.39 -8.12 -10.83
C LEU A 134 35.98 -7.17 -11.95
N LEU A 135 36.74 -7.13 -13.04
CA LEU A 135 36.43 -6.30 -14.21
C LEU A 135 35.10 -6.72 -14.87
N THR A 136 34.84 -8.03 -14.94
CA THR A 136 33.59 -8.56 -15.48
C THR A 136 32.40 -8.19 -14.59
N LEU A 137 32.53 -8.35 -13.27
CA LEU A 137 31.50 -7.98 -12.30
C LEU A 137 31.23 -6.46 -12.30
N GLU A 138 32.26 -5.65 -12.51
CA GLU A 138 32.10 -4.20 -12.62
C GLU A 138 31.34 -3.81 -13.90
N ASN A 139 31.65 -4.45 -15.03
CA ASN A 139 30.89 -4.27 -16.27
C ASN A 139 29.44 -4.76 -16.13
N ASP A 140 29.20 -5.90 -15.49
CA ASP A 140 27.86 -6.43 -15.27
C ASP A 140 27.05 -5.54 -14.34
N LYS A 141 27.68 -4.95 -13.32
CA LYS A 141 27.06 -3.95 -12.45
C LYS A 141 26.64 -2.72 -13.25
N VAL A 142 27.50 -2.21 -14.14
CA VAL A 142 27.16 -1.03 -14.97
C VAL A 142 25.96 -1.34 -15.88
N LYS A 143 25.99 -2.47 -16.59
CA LYS A 143 24.86 -2.92 -17.41
C LYS A 143 23.56 -3.05 -16.62
N LEU A 144 23.62 -3.64 -15.43
CA LEU A 144 22.46 -3.80 -14.57
C LEU A 144 21.88 -2.44 -14.14
N VAL A 145 22.74 -1.45 -13.88
CA VAL A 145 22.30 -0.09 -13.56
C VAL A 145 21.59 0.57 -14.75
N GLU A 146 22.13 0.39 -15.96
CA GLU A 146 21.51 0.89 -17.21
C GLU A 146 20.15 0.23 -17.46
N GLU A 147 20.06 -1.10 -17.39
CA GLU A 147 18.81 -1.85 -17.53
C GLU A 147 17.76 -1.42 -16.49
N PHE A 148 18.20 -1.18 -15.25
CA PHE A 148 17.31 -0.70 -14.19
C PHE A 148 16.84 0.74 -14.45
N GLY A 149 17.70 1.57 -15.05
CA GLY A 149 17.35 2.92 -15.53
C GLY A 149 16.29 2.87 -16.63
N GLU A 150 16.46 2.02 -17.63
CA GLU A 150 15.48 1.81 -18.68
C GLU A 150 14.15 1.29 -18.14
N TYR A 151 14.19 0.32 -17.24
CA TYR A 151 13.00 -0.23 -16.61
C TYR A 151 12.22 0.86 -15.85
N LYS A 152 12.91 1.71 -15.09
CA LYS A 152 12.29 2.86 -14.41
C LYS A 152 11.65 3.83 -15.40
N ALA A 153 12.31 4.15 -16.51
CA ALA A 153 11.76 5.03 -17.54
C ALA A 153 10.49 4.43 -18.17
N ARG A 154 10.50 3.14 -18.51
CA ARG A 154 9.32 2.42 -19.04
C ARG A 154 8.18 2.39 -18.02
N LEU A 155 8.49 2.18 -16.75
CA LEU A 155 7.49 2.17 -15.68
C LEU A 155 6.87 3.56 -15.51
N ALA A 156 7.68 4.62 -15.45
CA ALA A 156 7.20 6.00 -15.36
C ALA A 156 6.30 6.37 -16.53
N TYR A 157 6.66 5.97 -17.75
CA TYR A 157 5.83 6.17 -18.94
C TYR A 157 4.46 5.48 -18.82
N LYS A 158 4.44 4.21 -18.41
CA LYS A 158 3.17 3.48 -18.21
C LYS A 158 2.32 4.09 -17.11
N VAL A 159 2.94 4.53 -16.02
CA VAL A 159 2.24 5.24 -14.94
C VAL A 159 1.62 6.53 -15.47
N GLY A 160 2.36 7.34 -16.23
CA GLY A 160 1.81 8.55 -16.84
C GLY A 160 0.66 8.28 -17.81
N GLN A 161 0.72 7.19 -18.59
CA GLN A 161 -0.41 6.78 -19.45
C GLN A 161 -1.64 6.41 -18.62
N LEU A 162 -1.47 5.65 -17.54
CA LEU A 162 -2.57 5.26 -16.65
C LEU A 162 -3.17 6.47 -15.94
N GLU A 163 -2.35 7.40 -15.45
CA GLU A 163 -2.81 8.65 -14.84
C GLU A 163 -3.64 9.48 -15.83
N SER A 164 -3.22 9.56 -17.10
CA SER A 164 -4.01 10.24 -18.15
C SER A 164 -5.35 9.55 -18.40
N GLN A 165 -5.39 8.21 -18.38
CA GLN A 165 -6.63 7.45 -18.56
C GLN A 165 -7.59 7.67 -17.38
N VAL A 166 -7.07 7.67 -16.15
CA VAL A 166 -7.86 7.96 -14.94
C VAL A 166 -8.47 9.34 -15.02
N LYS A 167 -7.69 10.36 -15.42
CA LYS A 167 -8.21 11.73 -15.56
C LYS A 167 -9.35 11.83 -16.58
N HIS A 168 -9.26 11.08 -17.68
CA HIS A 168 -10.35 11.03 -18.68
C HIS A 168 -11.62 10.37 -18.09
N LEU A 169 -11.46 9.29 -17.34
CA LEU A 169 -12.59 8.63 -16.68
C LEU A 169 -13.23 9.52 -15.60
N GLU A 170 -12.44 10.31 -14.87
CA GLU A 170 -12.93 11.32 -13.93
C GLU A 170 -13.78 12.38 -14.62
N THR A 171 -13.37 12.84 -15.82
CA THR A 171 -14.19 13.79 -16.59
C THR A 171 -15.50 13.17 -17.08
N GLU A 172 -15.47 11.92 -17.59
CA GLU A 172 -16.69 11.23 -18.04
C GLU A 172 -17.65 10.94 -16.89
N THR A 173 -17.14 10.56 -15.72
CA THR A 173 -17.97 10.32 -14.54
C THR A 173 -18.66 11.60 -14.07
N HIS A 174 -17.97 12.74 -14.10
CA HIS A 174 -18.57 14.04 -13.80
C HIS A 174 -19.66 14.44 -14.82
N GLU A 175 -19.45 14.20 -16.11
CA GLU A 175 -20.47 14.43 -17.13
C GLU A 175 -21.69 13.52 -16.96
N LYS A 176 -21.47 12.25 -16.66
CA LYS A 176 -22.53 11.28 -16.37
C LYS A 176 -23.37 11.71 -15.18
N GLU A 177 -22.75 12.27 -14.14
CA GLU A 177 -23.47 12.79 -12.97
C GLU A 177 -24.35 14.00 -13.33
N LYS A 178 -23.85 14.92 -14.18
CA LYS A 178 -24.67 16.03 -14.72
C LYS A 178 -25.86 15.53 -15.52
N LEU A 179 -25.66 14.54 -16.38
CA LEU A 179 -26.74 13.94 -17.17
C LEU A 179 -27.77 13.26 -16.27
N LYS A 180 -27.34 12.52 -15.25
CA LYS A 180 -28.22 11.90 -14.25
C LYS A 180 -29.12 12.93 -13.56
N LYS A 181 -28.56 14.09 -13.19
CA LYS A 181 -29.34 15.19 -12.61
C LYS A 181 -30.37 15.73 -13.60
N LYS A 182 -29.98 15.98 -14.85
CA LYS A 182 -30.90 16.44 -15.91
C LYS A 182 -32.04 15.46 -16.16
N VAL A 183 -31.75 14.15 -16.19
CA VAL A 183 -32.78 13.11 -16.33
C VAL A 183 -33.73 13.14 -15.14
N SER A 184 -33.23 13.23 -13.91
CA SER A 184 -34.08 13.35 -12.72
C SER A 184 -34.97 14.59 -12.75
N ASP A 185 -34.47 15.73 -13.22
CA ASP A 185 -35.27 16.95 -13.37
C ASP A 185 -36.34 16.81 -14.47
N LEU A 186 -36.00 16.19 -15.60
CA LEU A 186 -36.96 15.87 -16.66
C LEU A 186 -38.05 14.91 -16.19
N GLU A 187 -37.71 13.88 -15.42
CA GLU A 187 -38.67 12.95 -14.84
C GLU A 187 -39.64 13.66 -13.89
N ARG A 188 -39.16 14.59 -13.05
CA ARG A 188 -40.03 15.41 -12.19
C ARG A 188 -40.98 16.27 -13.04
N ASN A 189 -40.45 16.95 -14.05
CA ASN A 189 -41.26 17.79 -14.95
C ASN A 189 -42.29 16.99 -15.75
N TYR A 190 -41.97 15.75 -16.13
CA TYR A 190 -42.91 14.86 -16.78
C TYR A 190 -44.04 14.43 -15.84
N ARG A 191 -43.73 14.06 -14.59
CA ARG A 191 -44.75 13.70 -13.59
C ARG A 191 -45.74 14.83 -13.32
N VAL A 192 -45.26 16.07 -13.20
CA VAL A 192 -46.13 17.24 -13.02
C VAL A 192 -47.07 17.39 -14.22
N ARG A 193 -46.53 17.37 -15.45
CA ARG A 193 -47.36 17.48 -16.66
C ARG A 193 -48.35 16.33 -16.83
N ASP A 194 -47.99 15.11 -16.44
CA ASP A 194 -48.91 13.97 -16.44
C ASP A 194 -50.05 14.16 -15.43
N MET A 195 -49.76 14.69 -14.23
CA MET A 195 -50.80 15.05 -13.26
C MET A 195 -51.75 16.13 -13.80
N ASP A 196 -51.20 17.20 -14.39
CA ASP A 196 -52.01 18.27 -15.00
C ASP A 196 -52.90 17.72 -16.13
N ALA A 197 -52.34 16.86 -16.99
CA ALA A 197 -53.10 16.23 -18.08
C ALA A 197 -54.23 15.34 -17.55
N ARG A 198 -54.00 14.56 -16.49
CA ARG A 198 -55.04 13.74 -15.85
C ARG A 198 -56.13 14.59 -15.20
N GLN A 199 -55.76 15.69 -14.55
CA GLN A 199 -56.73 16.65 -13.99
C GLN A 199 -57.59 17.26 -15.09
N LEU A 200 -56.99 17.71 -16.20
CA LEU A 200 -57.72 18.23 -17.35
C LEU A 200 -58.66 17.19 -17.96
N LEU A 201 -58.23 15.91 -18.07
CA LEU A 201 -59.09 14.82 -18.54
C LEU A 201 -60.28 14.61 -17.60
N SER A 202 -60.04 14.57 -16.29
CA SER A 202 -61.10 14.43 -15.28
C SER A 202 -62.08 15.61 -15.33
N MET A 203 -61.60 16.83 -15.52
CA MET A 203 -62.45 18.01 -15.71
C MET A 203 -63.29 17.87 -16.98
N LYS A 204 -62.68 17.48 -18.09
CA LYS A 204 -63.40 17.27 -19.36
C LYS A 204 -64.51 16.23 -19.21
N GLU A 205 -64.21 15.07 -18.59
CA GLU A 205 -65.21 14.05 -18.31
C GLU A 205 -66.36 14.56 -17.42
N PHE A 206 -66.05 15.39 -16.41
CA PHE A 206 -67.07 15.99 -15.55
C PHE A 206 -68.02 16.88 -16.37
N TYR A 207 -67.50 17.73 -17.25
CA TYR A 207 -68.30 18.59 -18.12
C TYR A 207 -69.08 17.84 -19.19
N GLU A 208 -68.57 16.71 -19.69
CA GLU A 208 -69.28 15.86 -20.66
C GLU A 208 -70.41 15.05 -19.99
N LYS A 209 -70.19 14.50 -18.79
CA LYS A 209 -71.17 13.68 -18.05
C LYS A 209 -72.28 14.51 -17.42
N LYS A 210 -71.99 15.74 -16.99
CA LYS A 210 -72.98 16.68 -16.46
C LYS A 210 -73.10 17.86 -17.42
N PRO A 211 -74.00 17.80 -18.42
CA PRO A 211 -74.27 18.93 -19.27
C PRO A 211 -75.00 19.98 -18.44
N TRP A 212 -74.26 20.81 -17.72
CA TRP A 212 -74.75 21.96 -16.98
C TRP A 212 -75.50 22.94 -17.91
N TRP A 213 -75.25 22.91 -19.22
CA TRP A 213 -76.08 23.58 -20.22
C TRP A 213 -77.52 23.04 -20.30
N LYS A 214 -77.78 21.75 -20.00
CA LYS A 214 -79.16 21.22 -19.86
C LYS A 214 -79.88 21.76 -18.62
N PHE A 215 -79.14 22.21 -17.61
CA PHE A 215 -79.72 22.86 -16.43
C PHE A 215 -80.30 24.22 -16.80
N TRP A 216 -79.60 25.00 -17.62
CA TRP A 216 -80.08 26.27 -18.16
C TRP A 216 -81.20 26.09 -19.20
N GLN A 217 -81.17 25.01 -19.98
CA GLN A 217 -82.23 24.69 -20.94
C GLN A 217 -83.59 24.38 -20.28
N LYS A 218 -83.62 23.93 -19.02
CA LYS A 218 -84.87 23.76 -18.25
C LYS A 218 -85.42 25.09 -17.72
N PHE A 219 -84.55 26.03 -17.35
CA PHE A 219 -84.96 27.35 -16.90
C PHE A 219 -85.62 28.18 -18.01
N ASP A 220 -85.11 28.11 -19.24
CA ASP A 220 -85.73 28.80 -20.39
C ASP A 220 -87.13 28.25 -20.72
N ILE A 221 -87.43 26.98 -20.38
CA ILE A 221 -88.74 26.36 -20.63
C ILE A 221 -89.72 26.73 -19.50
N GLU A 222 -89.32 26.63 -18.23
CA GLU A 222 -90.21 26.88 -17.09
C GLU A 222 -90.60 28.36 -16.91
N ASP A 223 -89.74 29.31 -17.28
CA ASP A 223 -90.10 30.73 -17.28
C ASP A 223 -90.97 31.14 -18.49
N SER A 224 -90.94 30.37 -19.59
CA SER A 224 -91.83 30.61 -20.73
C SER A 224 -93.28 30.19 -20.46
N GLU A 225 -93.51 29.17 -19.63
CA GLU A 225 -94.86 28.69 -19.28
C GLU A 225 -95.52 29.51 -18.15
N ARG A 226 -94.74 30.12 -17.25
CA ARG A 226 -95.28 30.99 -16.18
C ARG A 226 -95.76 32.35 -16.66
N LEU A 227 -95.30 32.82 -17.83
CA LEU A 227 -95.73 34.10 -18.40
C LEU A 227 -97.00 34.00 -19.27
N VAL A 228 -97.54 32.80 -19.51
CA VAL A 228 -98.75 32.60 -20.34
C VAL A 228 -99.98 32.15 -19.52
N GLY A 229 -99.81 31.70 -18.27
CA GLY A 229 -100.90 31.18 -17.43
C GLY A 229 -101.56 32.15 -16.43
N GLY A 230 -101.17 33.43 -16.42
CA GLY A 230 -101.60 34.43 -15.43
C GLY A 230 -102.60 35.47 -15.95
N SER A 231 -103.71 35.05 -16.53
CA SER A 231 -104.89 35.92 -16.73
C SER A 231 -106.16 35.09 -16.74
N ASN A 232 -106.86 35.13 -15.61
CA ASN A 232 -108.31 35.09 -15.49
C ASN A 232 -108.70 35.80 -14.19
#